data_AF-A0A969S7B4-F1
#
_entry.id   AF-A0A969S7B4-F1
#
_cell.length_a   1.000
_cell.length_b   1.000
_cell.length_c   1.000
_cell.angle_alpha   90.00
_cell.angle_beta   90.00
_cell.angle_gamma   90.00
#
_symmetry.space_group_name_H-M   'P 1'
#
loop_
_entity.id
_entity.type
_entity.pdbx_description
1 polymer ?
#
loop_
_entity_poly.entity_id
_entity_poly.type
_entity_poly.pdbx_seq_one_letter_code
_entity_poly.pdbx_strand_id
1 'polypeptide(L)'
;TPYRLGREQLGDHMETFVASPIPAELQRMGYLAPMEYYGVPSDTQIDLAGVRTVAGDYDERDLKNACDRPELVQRIVEEWHRLTPGKRTIAFCVDVEHARHVAEAFRASGIASETVDGSTPIKQRQRLYSELGTGKLLVLTSCNVISIGFDEPSVEVGLLLRPTQSRALHYQQIGRLLRISPATGKTCGIILDQANNLQRLGFPEDIKDYCLPTRREPGVAEVAPTKQCPDCNRLLWGFVMTCPGCGYVWQTELQIHTQDMVEVYSEELLRQIERRKMYEFFRAQRQKTFQEGSAPNWTKRVFYEQFNCFPEPAWSLGAIFGDAPTLQDKYAYRDYLSRIAQQQGKDLSWIIEEFQQEFGAEHWQDIFYKR
;
A
#
# COMPACT_ATOMS: atom_id res chain seq x y z
N THR A 1 8.84 8.72 -12.73
CA THR A 1 8.82 9.33 -11.39
C THR A 1 9.62 10.62 -11.44
N PRO A 2 9.19 11.70 -10.77
CA PRO A 2 9.94 12.97 -10.74
C PRO A 2 11.28 12.83 -10.00
N TYR A 3 11.35 11.90 -9.05
CA TYR A 3 12.57 11.48 -8.38
C TYR A 3 13.40 10.54 -9.25
N ARG A 4 14.71 10.84 -9.36
CA ARG A 4 15.70 10.00 -10.04
C ARG A 4 16.86 9.64 -9.10
N LEU A 5 17.43 8.46 -9.31
CA LEU A 5 18.74 8.11 -8.75
C LEU A 5 19.82 8.84 -9.55
N GLY A 6 20.80 9.43 -8.86
CA GLY A 6 21.88 10.19 -9.46
C GLY A 6 21.93 11.66 -9.02
N ARG A 7 22.91 12.39 -9.56
CA ARG A 7 23.16 13.80 -9.20
C ARG A 7 22.19 14.79 -9.86
N GLU A 8 21.60 14.39 -10.98
CA GLU A 8 20.65 15.20 -11.76
C GLU A 8 19.22 14.76 -11.43
N GLN A 9 18.35 15.74 -11.21
CA GLN A 9 16.93 15.56 -10.96
C GLN A 9 16.11 16.12 -12.11
N LEU A 10 14.84 15.72 -12.22
CA LEU A 10 13.98 16.19 -13.31
C LEU A 10 13.75 17.72 -13.24
N GLY A 11 13.77 18.30 -12.04
CA GLY A 11 13.67 19.74 -11.85
C GLY A 11 14.88 20.54 -12.31
N ASP A 12 16.01 19.90 -12.61
CA ASP A 12 17.18 20.58 -13.19
C ASP A 12 16.97 20.92 -14.68
N HIS A 13 15.99 20.27 -15.32
CA HIS A 13 15.70 20.41 -16.75
C HIS A 13 14.30 20.93 -17.05
N MET A 14 13.39 20.89 -16.08
CA MET A 14 11.98 21.21 -16.25
C MET A 14 11.61 22.31 -15.25
N GLU A 15 10.98 23.37 -15.72
CA GLU A 15 10.61 24.53 -14.88
C GLU A 15 9.23 24.36 -14.24
N THR A 16 8.34 23.63 -14.90
CA THR A 16 6.94 23.46 -14.48
C THR A 16 6.60 21.99 -14.35
N PHE A 17 5.93 21.64 -13.26
CA PHE A 17 5.39 20.31 -13.03
C PHE A 17 3.88 20.37 -12.96
N VAL A 18 3.22 19.76 -13.95
CA VAL A 18 1.78 19.55 -13.94
C VAL A 18 1.52 18.21 -13.24
N ALA A 19 0.97 18.29 -12.02
CA ALA A 19 0.76 17.11 -11.19
C ALA A 19 -0.39 16.24 -11.70
N SER A 20 -0.15 14.94 -11.76
CA SER A 20 -1.20 13.92 -11.85
C SER A 20 -1.91 13.78 -10.49
N PRO A 21 -3.16 13.28 -10.45
CA PRO A 21 -3.75 12.77 -9.21
C PRO A 21 -2.82 11.76 -8.51
N ILE A 22 -2.83 11.78 -7.19
CA ILE A 22 -2.03 10.87 -6.35
C ILE A 22 -2.62 9.45 -6.37
N PRO A 23 -1.84 8.40 -6.03
CA PRO A 23 -2.32 7.02 -6.13
C PRO A 23 -3.59 6.75 -5.32
N ALA A 24 -3.70 7.31 -4.11
CA ALA A 24 -4.89 7.17 -3.26
C ALA A 24 -6.16 7.76 -3.90
N GLU A 25 -6.03 8.86 -4.67
CA GLU A 25 -7.15 9.44 -5.40
C GLU A 25 -7.57 8.55 -6.56
N LEU A 26 -6.61 8.07 -7.35
CA LEU A 26 -6.88 7.18 -8.48
C LEU A 26 -7.48 5.84 -8.03
N GLN A 27 -7.07 5.30 -6.88
CA GLN A 27 -7.68 4.12 -6.28
C GLN A 27 -9.14 4.38 -5.88
N ARG A 28 -9.41 5.52 -5.23
CA ARG A 28 -10.76 5.93 -4.82
C ARG A 28 -11.70 6.11 -6.02
N MET A 29 -11.17 6.59 -7.14
CA MET A 29 -11.90 6.74 -8.40
C MET A 29 -12.05 5.41 -9.17
N GLY A 30 -11.40 4.33 -8.74
CA GLY A 30 -11.43 3.03 -9.40
C GLY A 30 -10.52 2.91 -10.63
N TYR A 31 -9.60 3.87 -10.85
CA TYR A 31 -8.61 3.80 -11.94
C TYR A 31 -7.39 2.96 -11.59
N LEU A 32 -7.06 2.85 -10.30
CA LEU A 32 -6.06 1.93 -9.78
C LEU A 32 -6.70 0.92 -8.82
N ALA A 33 -6.12 -0.27 -8.76
CA ALA A 33 -6.51 -1.28 -7.80
C ALA A 33 -6.04 -0.87 -6.38
N PRO A 34 -6.86 -1.11 -5.33
CA PRO A 34 -6.38 -1.13 -3.96
C PRO A 34 -5.28 -2.18 -3.77
N MET A 35 -4.53 -2.04 -2.68
CA MET A 35 -3.39 -2.89 -2.36
C MET A 35 -3.53 -3.52 -0.98
N GLU A 36 -3.07 -4.77 -0.88
CA GLU A 36 -2.81 -5.48 0.38
C GLU A 36 -1.30 -5.63 0.54
N TYR A 37 -0.80 -5.35 1.74
CA TYR A 37 0.63 -5.39 2.03
C TYR A 37 0.92 -6.38 3.15
N TYR A 38 1.91 -7.22 2.94
CA TYR A 38 2.44 -8.14 3.94
C TYR A 38 3.95 -7.91 4.05
N GLY A 39 4.45 -7.86 5.28
CA GLY A 39 5.86 -7.62 5.55
C GLY A 39 6.36 -8.42 6.73
N VAL A 40 7.69 -8.49 6.86
CA VAL A 40 8.33 -9.11 8.01
C VAL A 40 8.14 -8.24 9.27
N PRO A 41 7.90 -8.85 10.45
CA PRO A 41 7.89 -8.14 11.73
C PRO A 41 9.17 -7.32 11.96
N SER A 42 9.06 -6.19 12.67
CA SER A 42 10.15 -5.22 12.81
C SER A 42 11.39 -5.75 13.54
N ASP A 43 11.23 -6.77 14.37
CA ASP A 43 12.29 -7.49 15.08
C ASP A 43 12.98 -8.58 14.23
N THR A 44 12.54 -8.76 12.97
CA THR A 44 12.98 -9.84 12.07
C THR A 44 13.45 -9.38 10.70
N GLN A 45 13.88 -8.14 10.61
CA GLN A 45 14.31 -7.55 9.34
C GLN A 45 15.67 -8.12 8.90
N ILE A 46 15.91 -8.14 7.59
CA ILE A 46 17.24 -8.42 7.04
C ILE A 46 18.20 -7.37 7.58
N ASP A 47 19.28 -7.81 8.23
CA ASP A 47 20.32 -6.90 8.70
C ASP A 47 21.12 -6.35 7.51
N LEU A 48 21.04 -5.04 7.30
CA LEU A 48 21.74 -4.33 6.23
C LEU A 48 22.95 -3.53 6.75
N ALA A 49 23.33 -3.64 8.03
CA ALA A 49 24.37 -2.83 8.65
C ALA A 49 25.76 -3.01 8.00
N GLY A 50 25.99 -4.15 7.35
CA GLY A 50 27.23 -4.44 6.59
C GLY A 50 27.17 -4.12 5.09
N VAL A 51 26.03 -3.69 4.56
CA VAL A 51 25.83 -3.51 3.11
C VAL A 51 26.26 -2.12 2.68
N ARG A 52 27.24 -2.03 1.76
CA ARG A 52 27.74 -0.74 1.26
C ARG A 52 26.72 -0.05 0.36
N THR A 53 26.85 1.27 0.25
CA THR A 53 26.09 2.09 -0.72
C THR A 53 27.00 2.46 -1.89
N VAL A 54 26.57 2.18 -3.12
CA VAL A 54 27.26 2.52 -4.37
C VAL A 54 26.27 3.25 -5.28
N ALA A 55 26.67 4.43 -5.78
CA ALA A 55 25.84 5.25 -6.68
C ALA A 55 24.43 5.60 -6.13
N GLY A 56 24.27 5.65 -4.81
CA GLY A 56 23.00 6.02 -4.15
C GLY A 56 22.02 4.86 -3.92
N ASP A 57 22.44 3.61 -4.16
CA ASP A 57 21.71 2.41 -3.76
C ASP A 57 22.66 1.39 -3.13
N TYR A 58 22.14 0.29 -2.59
CA TYR A 58 22.99 -0.76 -2.00
C TYR A 58 23.85 -1.49 -3.06
N ASP A 59 25.06 -1.89 -2.65
CA ASP A 59 25.96 -2.73 -3.44
C ASP A 59 25.32 -4.10 -3.69
N GLU A 60 25.20 -4.49 -4.96
CA GLU A 60 24.52 -5.73 -5.35
C GLU A 60 25.20 -6.98 -4.80
N ARG A 61 26.53 -6.99 -4.67
CA ARG A 61 27.27 -8.16 -4.16
C ARG A 61 27.06 -8.34 -2.67
N ASP A 62 27.09 -7.24 -1.93
CA ASP A 62 26.83 -7.25 -0.49
C ASP A 62 25.37 -7.68 -0.22
N LEU A 63 24.41 -7.19 -1.03
CA LEU A 63 23.00 -7.61 -0.94
C LEU A 63 22.80 -9.08 -1.26
N LYS A 64 23.51 -9.63 -2.25
CA LYS A 64 23.39 -11.04 -2.63
C LYS A 64 23.64 -11.93 -1.41
N ASN A 65 24.73 -11.68 -0.69
CA ASN A 65 25.09 -12.46 0.50
C ASN A 65 24.03 -12.37 1.63
N ALA A 66 23.35 -11.23 1.73
CA ALA A 66 22.33 -10.99 2.75
C ALA A 66 20.96 -11.59 2.40
N CYS A 67 20.58 -11.57 1.12
CA CYS A 67 19.22 -11.90 0.69
C CYS A 67 19.09 -13.27 0.02
N ASP A 68 20.13 -13.74 -0.68
CA ASP A 68 20.12 -15.02 -1.40
C ASP A 68 20.51 -16.18 -0.47
N ARG A 69 19.72 -16.34 0.60
CA ARG A 69 19.88 -17.39 1.61
C ARG A 69 18.83 -18.48 1.36
N PRO A 70 19.19 -19.77 1.35
CA PRO A 70 18.22 -20.85 1.12
C PRO A 70 16.98 -20.77 2.02
N GLU A 71 17.17 -20.38 3.28
CA GLU A 71 16.11 -20.21 4.26
C GLU A 71 15.15 -19.08 3.87
N LEU A 72 15.66 -17.94 3.38
CA LEU A 72 14.83 -16.81 2.91
C LEU A 72 14.10 -17.15 1.61
N VAL A 73 14.79 -17.84 0.69
CA VAL A 73 14.23 -18.28 -0.59
C VAL A 73 13.12 -19.31 -0.38
N GLN A 74 13.32 -20.27 0.52
CA GLN A 74 12.25 -21.20 0.91
C GLN A 74 11.11 -20.44 1.58
N ARG A 75 11.45 -19.50 2.46
CA ARG A 75 10.46 -18.75 3.22
C ARG A 75 9.51 -17.96 2.33
N ILE A 76 9.99 -17.32 1.28
CA ILE A 76 9.10 -16.57 0.37
C ILE A 76 8.13 -17.50 -0.38
N VAL A 77 8.54 -18.73 -0.68
CA VAL A 77 7.65 -19.73 -1.31
C VAL A 77 6.57 -20.20 -0.34
N GLU A 78 6.91 -20.42 0.93
CA GLU A 78 5.95 -20.76 1.99
C GLU A 78 4.92 -19.63 2.20
N GLU A 79 5.39 -18.40 2.30
CA GLU A 79 4.52 -17.22 2.47
C GLU A 79 3.62 -17.01 1.24
N TRP A 80 4.15 -17.22 0.03
CA TRP A 80 3.35 -17.18 -1.19
C TRP A 80 2.24 -18.24 -1.19
N HIS A 81 2.53 -19.47 -0.74
CA HIS A 81 1.53 -20.53 -0.61
C HIS A 81 0.47 -20.19 0.44
N ARG A 82 0.88 -19.61 1.57
CA ARG A 82 0.01 -19.26 2.69
C ARG A 82 -0.94 -18.11 2.33
N LEU A 83 -0.42 -17.07 1.69
CA LEU A 83 -1.14 -15.80 1.47
C LEU A 83 -1.76 -15.70 0.07
N THR A 84 -1.07 -16.20 -0.95
CA THR A 84 -1.39 -15.91 -2.35
C THR A 84 -1.40 -17.15 -3.27
N PRO A 85 -1.95 -18.31 -2.84
CA PRO A 85 -1.86 -19.53 -3.63
C PRO A 85 -2.53 -19.37 -5.01
N GLY A 86 -1.81 -19.77 -6.05
CA GLY A 86 -2.30 -19.79 -7.44
C GLY A 86 -2.35 -18.43 -8.14
N LYS A 87 -1.83 -17.37 -7.53
CA LYS A 87 -1.88 -16.01 -8.09
C LYS A 87 -0.72 -15.70 -9.04
N ARG A 88 -0.98 -14.93 -10.10
CA ARG A 88 0.07 -14.46 -11.02
C ARG A 88 1.02 -13.51 -10.31
N THR A 89 2.31 -13.80 -10.36
CA THR A 89 3.30 -13.21 -9.45
C THR A 89 4.54 -12.77 -10.20
N ILE A 90 5.07 -11.61 -9.82
CA ILE A 90 6.40 -11.15 -10.22
C ILE A 90 7.29 -11.01 -8.99
N ALA A 91 8.55 -11.42 -9.10
CA ALA A 91 9.52 -11.29 -8.01
C ALA A 91 10.67 -10.36 -8.39
N PHE A 92 10.89 -9.34 -7.57
CA PHE A 92 11.96 -8.36 -7.74
C PHE A 92 13.17 -8.80 -6.92
N CYS A 93 14.11 -9.45 -7.59
CA CYS A 93 15.27 -10.10 -6.99
C CYS A 93 16.51 -9.18 -7.02
N VAL A 94 17.51 -9.53 -6.21
CA VAL A 94 18.77 -8.76 -6.08
C VAL A 94 19.57 -8.77 -7.37
N ASP A 95 19.87 -9.97 -7.88
CA ASP A 95 20.64 -10.20 -9.10
C ASP A 95 20.06 -11.40 -9.89
N VAL A 96 20.73 -11.76 -10.98
CA VAL A 96 20.31 -12.87 -11.86
C VAL A 96 20.32 -14.21 -11.14
N GLU A 97 21.29 -14.43 -10.26
CA GLU A 97 21.48 -15.73 -9.60
C GLU A 97 20.41 -15.93 -8.51
N HIS A 98 20.17 -14.92 -7.69
CA HIS A 98 19.07 -14.90 -6.74
C HIS A 98 17.72 -15.08 -7.46
N ALA A 99 17.50 -14.43 -8.62
CA ALA A 99 16.29 -14.64 -9.40
C ALA A 99 16.11 -16.10 -9.86
N ARG A 100 17.20 -16.79 -10.20
CA ARG A 100 17.19 -18.21 -10.59
C ARG A 100 16.92 -19.12 -9.40
N HIS A 101 17.56 -18.89 -8.25
CA HIS A 101 17.31 -19.65 -7.02
C HIS A 101 15.86 -19.55 -6.57
N VAL A 102 15.27 -18.34 -6.60
CA VAL A 102 13.85 -18.14 -6.27
C VAL A 102 12.95 -18.90 -7.25
N ALA A 103 13.20 -18.79 -8.56
CA ALA A 103 12.41 -19.52 -9.55
C ALA A 103 12.54 -21.04 -9.41
N GLU A 104 13.73 -21.54 -9.06
CA GLU A 104 13.98 -22.95 -8.79
C GLU A 104 13.22 -23.44 -7.56
N ALA A 105 13.20 -22.68 -6.48
CA ALA A 105 12.45 -23.02 -5.27
C ALA A 105 10.93 -23.09 -5.54
N PHE A 106 10.40 -22.18 -6.35
CA PHE A 106 9.01 -22.26 -6.81
C PHE A 106 8.75 -23.51 -7.66
N ARG A 107 9.63 -23.82 -8.62
CA ARG A 107 9.51 -25.04 -9.44
C ARG A 107 9.60 -26.32 -8.61
N ALA A 108 10.51 -26.36 -7.64
CA ALA A 108 10.66 -27.48 -6.70
C ALA A 108 9.38 -27.69 -5.87
N SER A 109 8.61 -26.63 -5.64
CA SER A 109 7.30 -26.66 -4.97
C SER A 109 6.13 -26.89 -5.93
N GLY A 110 6.40 -27.28 -7.18
CA GLY A 110 5.38 -27.61 -8.19
C GLY A 110 4.73 -26.40 -8.87
N ILE A 111 5.30 -25.20 -8.73
CA ILE A 111 4.77 -23.96 -9.30
C ILE A 111 5.52 -23.62 -10.58
N ALA A 112 4.77 -23.39 -11.67
CA ALA A 112 5.35 -22.96 -12.93
C ALA A 112 6.04 -21.59 -12.77
N SER A 113 7.38 -21.59 -12.80
CA SER A 113 8.19 -20.39 -12.60
C SER A 113 9.39 -20.31 -13.55
N GLU A 114 9.68 -19.09 -14.01
CA GLU A 114 10.74 -18.76 -14.96
C GLU A 114 11.43 -17.44 -14.57
N THR A 115 12.63 -17.22 -15.11
CA THR A 115 13.44 -16.03 -14.85
C THR A 115 13.58 -15.19 -16.12
N VAL A 116 13.50 -13.86 -15.97
CA VAL A 116 13.79 -12.89 -17.04
C VAL A 116 14.87 -11.90 -16.61
N ASP A 117 15.91 -11.78 -17.42
CA ASP A 117 17.04 -10.88 -17.22
C ASP A 117 17.43 -10.14 -18.51
N GLY A 118 18.46 -9.29 -18.43
CA GLY A 118 18.87 -8.42 -19.54
C GLY A 118 19.34 -9.19 -20.78
N SER A 119 19.83 -10.42 -20.60
CA SER A 119 20.26 -11.32 -21.67
C SER A 119 19.12 -12.11 -22.31
N THR A 120 17.93 -12.15 -21.69
CA THR A 120 16.78 -12.87 -22.23
C THR A 120 16.33 -12.26 -23.57
N PRO A 121 16.34 -13.04 -24.68
CA PRO A 121 15.93 -12.57 -26.00
C PRO A 121 14.51 -12.02 -26.02
N ILE A 122 14.25 -10.99 -26.83
CA ILE A 122 12.96 -10.29 -26.90
C ILE A 122 11.79 -11.25 -27.17
N LYS A 123 11.95 -12.19 -28.12
CA LYS A 123 10.91 -13.18 -28.43
C LYS A 123 10.59 -14.10 -27.25
N GLN A 124 11.61 -14.52 -26.51
CA GLN A 124 11.44 -15.35 -25.31
C GLN A 124 10.77 -14.55 -24.20
N ARG A 125 11.18 -13.30 -23.99
CA ARG A 125 10.58 -12.38 -23.02
C ARG A 125 9.08 -12.19 -23.26
N GLN A 126 8.69 -11.90 -24.50
CA GLN A 126 7.28 -11.74 -24.89
C GLN A 126 6.47 -13.02 -24.66
N ARG A 127 7.06 -14.19 -24.95
CA ARG A 127 6.45 -15.49 -24.65
C ARG A 127 6.20 -15.66 -23.16
N LEU A 128 7.20 -15.41 -22.32
CA LEU A 128 7.08 -15.54 -20.86
C LEU A 128 6.01 -14.59 -20.29
N TYR A 129 5.94 -13.36 -20.79
CA TYR A 129 4.91 -12.41 -20.37
C TYR A 129 3.51 -12.89 -20.75
N SER A 130 3.33 -13.42 -21.96
CA SER A 130 2.06 -14.01 -22.39
C SER A 130 1.68 -15.26 -21.59
N GLU A 131 2.66 -16.11 -21.26
CA GLU A 131 2.44 -17.29 -20.41
C GLU A 131 2.04 -16.88 -18.99
N LEU A 132 2.63 -15.81 -18.45
CA LEU A 132 2.21 -15.22 -17.17
C LEU A 132 0.78 -14.68 -17.24
N GLY A 133 0.46 -13.90 -18.27
CA GLY A 133 -0.87 -13.32 -18.45
C GLY A 133 -1.96 -14.39 -18.56
N THR A 134 -1.69 -15.47 -19.29
CA THR A 134 -2.61 -16.61 -19.43
C THR A 134 -2.65 -17.52 -18.19
N GLY A 135 -1.74 -17.36 -17.23
CA GLY A 135 -1.63 -18.22 -16.05
C GLY A 135 -0.97 -19.57 -16.31
N LYS A 136 -0.39 -19.79 -17.50
CA LYS A 136 0.45 -20.97 -17.78
C LYS A 136 1.75 -20.93 -16.97
N LEU A 137 2.27 -19.72 -16.80
CA LEU A 137 3.32 -19.39 -15.84
C LEU A 137 2.65 -18.68 -14.66
N LEU A 138 3.01 -19.03 -13.44
CA LEU A 138 2.48 -18.36 -12.24
C LEU A 138 3.46 -17.37 -11.64
N VAL A 139 4.77 -17.66 -11.68
CA VAL A 139 5.78 -16.81 -11.05
C VAL A 139 6.88 -16.43 -12.05
N LEU A 140 7.07 -15.14 -12.28
CA LEU A 140 8.16 -14.62 -13.10
C LEU A 140 9.15 -13.84 -12.24
N THR A 141 10.38 -14.34 -12.11
CA THR A 141 11.43 -13.69 -11.33
C THR A 141 12.29 -12.80 -12.22
N SER A 142 12.76 -11.66 -11.70
CA SER A 142 13.61 -10.75 -12.45
C SER A 142 14.55 -9.93 -11.56
N CYS A 143 15.71 -9.62 -12.12
CA CYS A 143 16.58 -8.54 -11.64
C CYS A 143 16.51 -7.36 -12.63
N ASN A 144 15.96 -6.22 -12.19
CA ASN A 144 15.94 -4.94 -12.92
C ASN A 144 15.22 -4.87 -14.29
N VAL A 145 14.84 -5.99 -14.94
CA VAL A 145 14.21 -5.97 -16.27
C VAL A 145 12.71 -5.72 -16.21
N ILE A 146 12.01 -6.33 -15.25
CA ILE A 146 10.58 -6.08 -15.04
C ILE A 146 10.30 -4.62 -14.63
N SER A 147 11.31 -3.90 -14.14
CA SER A 147 11.20 -2.49 -13.79
C SER A 147 11.01 -1.56 -15.02
N ILE A 148 11.37 -2.01 -16.23
CA ILE A 148 11.34 -1.18 -17.46
C ILE A 148 10.62 -1.92 -18.59
N GLY A 149 9.45 -1.41 -19.00
CA GLY A 149 8.72 -1.90 -20.18
C GLY A 149 7.92 -3.19 -19.99
N PHE A 150 7.78 -3.68 -18.75
CA PHE A 150 6.79 -4.70 -18.40
C PHE A 150 5.43 -4.05 -18.15
N ASP A 151 4.44 -4.49 -18.91
CA ASP A 151 3.05 -4.07 -18.77
C ASP A 151 2.13 -5.29 -18.89
N GLU A 152 1.85 -5.92 -17.75
CA GLU A 152 0.94 -7.06 -17.65
C GLU A 152 -0.06 -6.81 -16.50
N PRO A 153 -1.24 -6.23 -16.80
CA PRO A 153 -2.24 -5.89 -15.79
C PRO A 153 -2.77 -7.08 -14.99
N SER A 154 -2.65 -8.31 -15.52
CA SER A 154 -3.12 -9.52 -14.83
C SER A 154 -2.26 -9.94 -13.64
N VAL A 155 -1.07 -9.36 -13.43
CA VAL A 155 -0.23 -9.70 -12.27
C VAL A 155 -0.92 -9.25 -10.99
N GLU A 156 -1.06 -10.18 -10.06
CA GLU A 156 -1.76 -10.00 -8.80
C GLU A 156 -0.79 -9.75 -7.63
N VAL A 157 0.40 -10.37 -7.66
CA VAL A 157 1.34 -10.38 -6.53
C VAL A 157 2.71 -9.86 -6.94
N GLY A 158 3.29 -8.97 -6.13
CA GLY A 158 4.67 -8.53 -6.22
C GLY A 158 5.48 -8.99 -5.01
N LEU A 159 6.59 -9.70 -5.25
CA LEU A 159 7.54 -10.09 -4.20
C LEU A 159 8.69 -9.08 -4.17
N LEU A 160 8.83 -8.33 -3.08
CA LEU A 160 9.95 -7.41 -2.87
C LEU A 160 11.07 -8.16 -2.13
N LEU A 161 12.04 -8.68 -2.89
CA LEU A 161 13.15 -9.50 -2.37
C LEU A 161 14.50 -8.78 -2.42
N ARG A 162 14.50 -7.55 -2.96
CA ARG A 162 15.68 -6.69 -3.05
C ARG A 162 15.50 -5.45 -2.18
N PRO A 163 16.28 -5.30 -1.10
CA PRO A 163 16.36 -4.03 -0.39
C PRO A 163 16.88 -2.93 -1.33
N THR A 164 16.23 -1.76 -1.31
CA THR A 164 16.68 -0.60 -2.11
C THR A 164 16.58 0.68 -1.29
N GLN A 165 17.47 1.64 -1.55
CA GLN A 165 17.38 3.01 -1.03
C GLN A 165 16.56 3.92 -1.95
N SER A 166 16.21 3.43 -3.15
CA SER A 166 15.50 4.20 -4.16
C SER A 166 13.98 4.14 -3.97
N ARG A 167 13.41 5.20 -3.39
CA ARG A 167 11.94 5.39 -3.35
C ARG A 167 11.31 5.33 -4.73
N ALA A 168 12.01 5.83 -5.75
CA ALA A 168 11.53 5.80 -7.13
C ALA A 168 11.41 4.36 -7.65
N LEU A 169 12.42 3.52 -7.43
CA LEU A 169 12.38 2.11 -7.84
C LEU A 169 11.28 1.36 -7.09
N HIS A 170 11.22 1.51 -5.77
CA HIS A 170 10.19 0.93 -4.91
C HIS A 170 8.77 1.22 -5.41
N TYR A 171 8.42 2.50 -5.63
CA TYR A 171 7.10 2.85 -6.13
C TYR A 171 6.86 2.42 -7.57
N GLN A 172 7.90 2.34 -8.41
CA GLN A 172 7.76 1.81 -9.77
C GLN A 172 7.48 0.30 -9.77
N GLN A 173 8.04 -0.45 -8.83
CA GLN A 173 7.80 -1.88 -8.65
C GLN A 173 6.38 -2.12 -8.16
N ILE A 174 5.97 -1.46 -7.07
CA ILE A 174 4.59 -1.55 -6.56
C ILE A 174 3.58 -1.08 -7.62
N GLY A 175 3.93 -0.04 -8.39
CA GLY A 175 3.09 0.48 -9.46
C GLY A 175 2.76 -0.50 -10.58
N ARG A 176 3.52 -1.61 -10.71
CA ARG A 176 3.16 -2.70 -11.64
C ARG A 176 1.94 -3.49 -11.18
N LEU A 177 1.63 -3.46 -9.88
CA LEU A 177 0.53 -4.17 -9.26
C LEU A 177 -0.72 -3.30 -9.09
N LEU A 178 -0.61 -1.98 -9.24
CA LEU A 178 -1.75 -1.05 -9.11
C LEU A 178 -2.75 -1.11 -10.27
N ARG A 179 -2.49 -1.87 -11.33
CA ARG A 179 -3.40 -1.94 -12.49
C ARG A 179 -4.56 -2.88 -12.22
N ILE A 180 -5.77 -2.43 -12.53
CA ILE A 180 -6.95 -3.29 -12.62
C ILE A 180 -6.88 -4.16 -13.89
N SER A 181 -7.44 -5.37 -13.85
CA SER A 181 -7.54 -6.23 -15.04
C SER A 181 -8.92 -6.85 -15.14
N PRO A 182 -9.86 -6.19 -15.87
CA PRO A 182 -11.19 -6.74 -16.10
C PRO A 182 -11.16 -8.12 -16.77
N ALA A 183 -10.20 -8.36 -17.66
CA ALA A 183 -10.04 -9.62 -18.38
C ALA A 183 -9.75 -10.82 -17.46
N THR A 184 -9.11 -10.58 -16.31
CA THR A 184 -8.78 -11.63 -15.33
C THR A 184 -9.60 -11.51 -14.04
N GLY A 185 -10.45 -10.49 -13.92
CA GLY A 185 -11.20 -10.19 -12.70
C GLY A 185 -10.33 -9.62 -11.57
N LYS A 186 -9.09 -9.20 -11.84
CA LYS A 186 -8.21 -8.65 -10.81
C LYS A 186 -8.74 -7.29 -10.33
N THR A 187 -9.05 -7.21 -9.04
CA THR A 187 -9.54 -6.01 -8.34
C THR A 187 -8.61 -5.52 -7.23
N CYS A 188 -7.57 -6.28 -6.87
CA CYS A 188 -6.62 -5.94 -5.81
C CYS A 188 -5.20 -6.37 -6.24
N GLY A 189 -4.18 -5.62 -5.82
CA GLY A 189 -2.77 -6.03 -5.90
C GLY A 189 -2.24 -6.40 -4.53
N ILE A 190 -1.32 -7.37 -4.46
CA ILE A 190 -0.76 -7.86 -3.19
C ILE A 190 0.76 -7.70 -3.23
N ILE A 191 1.35 -7.19 -2.16
CA ILE A 191 2.81 -7.11 -1.99
C ILE A 191 3.23 -8.01 -0.83
N LEU A 192 4.19 -8.89 -1.09
CA LEU A 192 4.93 -9.63 -0.06
C LEU A 192 6.33 -9.04 0.04
N ASP A 193 6.63 -8.36 1.13
CA ASP A 193 7.87 -7.60 1.33
C ASP A 193 8.80 -8.27 2.35
N GLN A 194 9.68 -9.13 1.85
CA GLN A 194 10.74 -9.74 2.63
C GLN A 194 11.94 -8.79 2.82
N ALA A 195 12.09 -7.79 1.94
CA ALA A 195 13.18 -6.83 1.94
C ALA A 195 12.97 -5.64 2.91
N ASN A 196 11.80 -5.57 3.56
CA ASN A 196 11.40 -4.49 4.46
C ASN A 196 11.41 -3.09 3.81
N ASN A 197 11.16 -3.02 2.50
CA ASN A 197 11.11 -1.74 1.78
C ASN A 197 9.89 -0.89 2.18
N LEU A 198 8.75 -1.49 2.50
CA LEU A 198 7.52 -0.78 2.89
C LEU A 198 7.72 0.05 4.15
N GLN A 199 8.30 -0.53 5.21
CA GLN A 199 8.54 0.20 6.46
C GLN A 199 9.58 1.32 6.26
N ARG A 200 10.58 1.09 5.40
CA ARG A 200 11.68 2.03 5.15
C ARG A 200 11.32 3.18 4.20
N LEU A 201 10.55 2.89 3.15
CA LEU A 201 10.31 3.79 2.01
C LEU A 201 8.86 4.25 1.91
N GLY A 202 7.95 3.62 2.65
CA GLY A 202 6.53 3.95 2.72
C GLY A 202 5.67 3.32 1.61
N PHE A 203 4.41 3.73 1.59
CA PHE A 203 3.37 3.19 0.71
C PHE A 203 3.01 4.19 -0.41
N PRO A 204 2.64 3.74 -1.62
CA PRO A 204 2.14 4.62 -2.68
C PRO A 204 0.95 5.48 -2.27
N GLU A 205 0.07 4.96 -1.42
CA GLU A 205 -1.16 5.62 -0.94
C GLU A 205 -0.86 6.82 -0.03
N ASP A 206 0.30 6.82 0.63
CA ASP A 206 0.69 7.90 1.55
C ASP A 206 1.36 9.08 0.82
N ILE A 207 1.48 9.02 -0.51
CA ILE A 207 1.96 10.14 -1.33
C ILE A 207 0.90 11.25 -1.32
N LYS A 208 1.23 12.36 -0.66
CA LYS A 208 0.32 13.53 -0.52
C LYS A 208 0.39 14.48 -1.69
N ASP A 209 1.59 14.66 -2.23
CA ASP A 209 1.88 15.55 -3.34
C ASP A 209 3.09 15.06 -4.14
N TYR A 210 3.17 15.53 -5.38
CA TYR A 210 4.33 15.36 -6.22
C TYR A 210 5.04 16.70 -6.31
N CYS A 211 6.30 16.73 -5.90
CA CYS A 211 7.17 17.86 -6.16
C CYS A 211 8.14 17.52 -7.29
N LEU A 212 8.64 18.57 -7.93
CA LEU A 212 9.72 18.49 -8.90
C LEU A 212 11.03 18.78 -8.16
N PRO A 213 11.75 17.76 -7.69
CA PRO A 213 12.98 18.01 -6.97
C PRO A 213 13.99 18.65 -7.93
N THR A 214 14.60 19.75 -7.50
CA THR A 214 15.84 20.26 -8.07
C THR A 214 17.01 19.65 -7.30
N ARG A 215 18.20 19.65 -7.89
CA ARG A 215 19.42 19.33 -7.18
C ARG A 215 19.55 20.25 -5.97
N ARG A 216 19.53 19.68 -4.75
CA ARG A 216 19.95 20.43 -3.57
C ARG A 216 21.43 20.80 -3.74
N GLU A 217 21.81 22.02 -3.34
CA GLU A 217 23.23 22.30 -3.07
C GLU A 217 23.79 21.19 -2.18
N PRO A 218 25.06 20.77 -2.36
CA PRO A 218 25.65 19.73 -1.54
C PRO A 218 25.52 20.12 -0.06
N GLY A 219 24.51 19.57 0.60
CA GLY A 219 24.42 19.55 2.04
C GLY A 219 25.64 18.81 2.56
N VAL A 220 26.16 19.29 3.70
CA VAL A 220 27.30 18.74 4.44
C VAL A 220 27.39 17.24 4.21
N ALA A 221 28.49 16.79 3.60
CA ALA A 221 28.74 15.37 3.36
C ALA A 221 28.39 14.61 4.65
N GLU A 222 27.37 13.75 4.60
CA GLU A 222 27.04 12.88 5.72
C GLU A 222 28.33 12.15 6.10
N VAL A 223 28.80 12.41 7.32
CA VAL A 223 30.03 11.84 7.82
C VAL A 223 29.89 10.34 7.69
N ALA A 224 30.77 9.71 6.91
CA ALA A 224 30.68 8.27 6.69
C ALA A 224 30.63 7.58 8.06
N PRO A 225 29.67 6.65 8.27
CA PRO A 225 29.43 6.08 9.58
C PRO A 225 30.72 5.44 10.11
N THR A 226 30.97 5.58 11.41
CA THR A 226 32.12 4.94 12.08
C THR A 226 31.64 3.91 13.09
N LYS A 227 32.44 2.87 13.30
CA LYS A 227 32.22 1.81 14.29
C LYS A 227 33.48 1.60 15.12
N GLN A 228 33.30 1.17 16.36
CA GLN A 228 34.42 0.84 17.25
C GLN A 228 34.75 -0.66 17.15
N CYS A 229 36.03 -1.00 17.04
CA CYS A 229 36.48 -2.38 17.12
C CYS A 229 36.24 -2.92 18.53
N PRO A 230 35.47 -4.01 18.71
CA PRO A 230 35.21 -4.55 20.04
C PRO A 230 36.47 -5.09 20.73
N ASP A 231 37.48 -5.45 19.94
CA ASP A 231 38.68 -6.14 20.42
C ASP A 231 39.82 -5.17 20.77
N CYS A 232 40.05 -4.15 19.93
CA CYS A 232 41.13 -3.16 20.13
C CYS A 232 40.65 -1.72 20.34
N ASN A 233 39.34 -1.49 20.44
CA ASN A 233 38.71 -0.19 20.67
C ASN A 233 39.01 0.94 19.67
N ARG A 234 39.62 0.62 18.52
CA ARG A 234 39.86 1.61 17.46
C ARG A 234 38.57 2.02 16.79
N LEU A 235 38.44 3.32 16.51
CA LEU A 235 37.39 3.84 15.65
C LEU A 235 37.77 3.56 14.19
N LEU A 236 36.85 2.97 13.44
CA LEU A 236 37.03 2.57 12.05
C LEU A 236 35.83 3.03 11.24
N TRP A 237 36.01 3.16 9.93
CA TRP A 237 34.88 3.38 9.04
C TRP A 237 33.95 2.16 9.03
N GLY A 238 32.64 2.39 8.98
CA GLY A 238 31.60 1.37 9.12
C GLY A 238 31.75 0.21 8.13
N PHE A 239 32.26 0.50 6.93
CA PHE A 239 32.49 -0.48 5.86
C PHE A 239 33.69 -1.43 6.08
N VAL A 240 34.53 -1.21 7.11
CA VAL A 240 35.73 -2.04 7.35
C VAL A 240 35.32 -3.40 7.94
N MET A 241 35.52 -4.50 7.21
CA MET A 241 35.12 -5.85 7.65
C MET A 241 36.19 -6.61 8.43
N THR A 242 37.45 -6.18 8.33
CA THR A 242 38.56 -6.71 9.12
C THR A 242 39.33 -5.55 9.71
N CYS A 243 39.51 -5.56 11.03
CA CYS A 243 40.23 -4.49 11.72
C CYS A 243 41.69 -4.49 11.26
N PRO A 244 42.19 -3.41 10.65
CA PRO A 244 43.61 -3.35 10.26
C PRO A 244 44.56 -3.26 11.46
N GLY A 245 44.04 -2.96 12.66
CA GLY A 245 44.83 -2.86 13.88
C GLY A 245 45.10 -4.21 14.56
N CYS A 246 44.06 -5.02 14.76
CA CYS A 246 44.18 -6.29 15.50
C CYS A 246 43.77 -7.53 14.69
N GLY A 247 43.30 -7.37 13.45
CA GLY A 247 42.83 -8.48 12.64
C GLY A 247 41.42 -8.97 12.99
N TYR A 248 40.72 -8.35 13.96
CA TYR A 248 39.33 -8.70 14.30
C TYR A 248 38.44 -8.67 13.05
N VAL A 249 37.89 -9.82 12.69
CA VAL A 249 36.96 -9.98 11.56
C VAL A 249 35.55 -9.80 12.11
N TRP A 250 34.82 -8.81 11.60
CA TRP A 250 33.38 -8.73 11.87
C TRP A 250 32.69 -9.90 11.16
N GLN A 251 32.38 -10.94 11.92
CA GLN A 251 31.47 -11.98 11.48
C GLN A 251 30.05 -11.41 11.53
N THR A 252 29.56 -10.92 10.40
CA THR A 252 28.13 -10.78 10.17
C THR A 252 27.58 -12.16 9.90
N GLU A 253 27.41 -12.98 10.94
CA GLU A 253 26.32 -13.94 10.90
C GLU A 253 25.04 -13.10 10.91
N LEU A 254 24.61 -12.71 9.71
CA LEU A 254 23.33 -12.04 9.52
C LEU A 254 22.28 -12.98 10.09
N GLN A 255 21.59 -12.53 11.14
CA GLN A 255 20.51 -13.33 11.71
C GLN A 255 19.44 -13.49 10.63
N ILE A 256 19.21 -14.74 10.22
CA ILE A 256 18.17 -15.05 9.26
C ILE A 256 16.90 -15.24 10.06
N HIS A 257 15.98 -14.30 9.91
CA HIS A 257 14.68 -14.41 10.53
C HIS A 257 13.66 -14.96 9.54
N THR A 258 12.92 -16.00 9.96
CA THR A 258 11.96 -16.73 9.12
C THR A 258 10.55 -16.70 9.72
N GLN A 259 10.17 -15.62 10.39
CA GLN A 259 8.83 -15.46 10.95
C GLN A 259 7.77 -15.26 9.85
N ASP A 260 6.49 -15.48 10.18
CA ASP A 260 5.35 -15.30 9.26
C ASP A 260 5.22 -13.82 8.90
N MET A 261 4.92 -13.51 7.63
CA MET A 261 4.59 -12.15 7.26
C MET A 261 3.26 -11.74 7.89
N VAL A 262 3.22 -10.52 8.39
CA VAL A 262 2.03 -9.91 8.96
C VAL A 262 1.47 -8.89 7.98
N GLU A 263 0.15 -8.72 7.99
CA GLU A 263 -0.50 -7.66 7.23
C GLU A 263 -0.04 -6.30 7.75
N VAL A 264 0.27 -5.39 6.83
CA VAL A 264 0.75 -4.03 7.13
C VAL A 264 -0.21 -3.04 6.49
N TYR A 265 -0.64 -2.04 7.25
CA TYR A 265 -1.54 -1.00 6.76
C TYR A 265 -0.78 0.30 6.51
N SER A 266 -1.07 0.95 5.37
CA SER A 266 -0.68 2.35 5.14
C SER A 266 -1.51 3.30 6.01
N GLU A 267 -1.04 4.54 6.19
CA GLU A 267 -1.78 5.54 6.97
C GLU A 267 -3.14 5.82 6.31
N GLU A 268 -3.16 5.95 4.99
CA GLU A 268 -4.39 6.16 4.23
C GLU A 268 -5.35 4.96 4.33
N LEU A 269 -4.84 3.72 4.30
CA LEU A 269 -5.69 2.53 4.46
C LEU A 269 -6.30 2.45 5.86
N LEU A 270 -5.54 2.76 6.91
CA LEU A 270 -6.07 2.86 8.27
C LEU A 270 -7.17 3.92 8.37
N ARG A 271 -6.95 5.11 7.78
CA ARG A 271 -7.96 6.17 7.72
C ARG A 271 -9.22 5.71 6.99
N GLN A 272 -9.09 4.96 5.90
CA GLN A 272 -10.24 4.41 5.16
C GLN A 272 -11.01 3.39 5.99
N ILE A 273 -10.31 2.49 6.70
CA ILE A 273 -10.91 1.51 7.61
C ILE A 273 -11.65 2.21 8.76
N GLU A 274 -11.01 3.19 9.40
CA GLU A 274 -11.62 3.99 10.47
C GLU A 274 -12.84 4.76 9.97
N ARG A 275 -12.73 5.43 8.83
CA ARG A 275 -13.84 6.16 8.21
C ARG A 275 -15.02 5.24 7.89
N ARG A 276 -14.78 4.01 7.42
CA ARG A 276 -15.83 3.01 7.20
C ARG A 276 -16.50 2.59 8.51
N LYS A 277 -15.72 2.31 9.57
CA LYS A 277 -16.26 1.98 10.90
C LYS A 277 -17.12 3.12 11.44
N MET A 278 -16.66 4.36 11.29
CA MET A 278 -17.40 5.56 11.69
C MET A 278 -18.70 5.69 10.89
N TYR A 279 -18.65 5.50 9.57
CA TYR A 279 -19.83 5.51 8.70
C TYR A 279 -20.88 4.47 9.13
N GLU A 280 -20.46 3.22 9.33
CA GLU A 280 -21.34 2.12 9.76
C GLU A 280 -21.93 2.39 11.16
N PHE A 281 -21.10 2.84 12.11
CA PHE A 281 -21.55 3.22 13.46
C PHE A 281 -22.58 4.36 13.40
N PHE A 282 -22.31 5.41 12.62
CA PHE A 282 -23.22 6.56 12.53
C PHE A 282 -24.58 6.16 12.00
N ARG A 283 -24.63 5.31 10.96
CA ARG A 283 -25.90 4.83 10.38
C ARG A 283 -26.66 3.93 11.34
N ALA A 284 -25.98 2.99 11.99
CA ALA A 284 -26.57 2.14 13.02
C ALA A 284 -27.15 2.99 14.17
N GLN A 285 -26.44 4.04 14.58
CA GLN A 285 -26.91 4.95 15.62
C GLN A 285 -28.11 5.79 15.15
N ARG A 286 -28.17 6.21 13.88
CA ARG A 286 -29.36 6.89 13.32
C ARG A 286 -30.58 5.98 13.35
N GLN A 287 -30.44 4.73 12.93
CA GLN A 287 -31.51 3.72 12.97
C GLN A 287 -32.02 3.51 14.40
N LYS A 288 -31.10 3.35 15.36
CA LYS A 288 -31.44 3.20 16.78
C LYS A 288 -32.17 4.42 17.33
N THR A 289 -31.65 5.63 17.10
CA THR A 289 -32.29 6.88 17.54
C THR A 289 -33.71 7.04 16.98
N PHE A 290 -33.93 6.67 15.71
CA PHE A 290 -35.25 6.66 15.10
C PHE A 290 -36.20 5.64 15.74
N GLN A 291 -35.75 4.40 15.94
CA GLN A 291 -36.54 3.34 16.57
C GLN A 291 -36.95 3.70 18.01
N GLU A 292 -36.06 4.36 18.76
CA GLU A 292 -36.33 4.82 20.12
C GLU A 292 -37.21 6.08 20.18
N GLY A 293 -37.44 6.75 19.04
CA GLY A 293 -38.19 8.01 18.99
C GLY A 293 -37.43 9.22 19.57
N SER A 294 -36.13 9.07 19.80
CA SER A 294 -35.23 10.11 20.33
C SER A 294 -34.91 11.16 19.26
N ALA A 295 -34.51 12.38 19.65
CA ALA A 295 -34.21 13.44 18.68
C ALA A 295 -32.95 13.15 17.82
N PRO A 296 -32.92 13.48 16.52
CA PRO A 296 -31.78 13.19 15.62
C PRO A 296 -30.43 13.74 16.10
N ASN A 297 -30.43 14.88 16.80
CA ASN A 297 -29.22 15.48 17.36
C ASN A 297 -28.52 14.57 18.39
N TRP A 298 -29.25 13.64 19.00
CA TRP A 298 -28.68 12.67 19.94
C TRP A 298 -27.67 11.75 19.23
N THR A 299 -27.95 11.34 18.00
CA THR A 299 -27.01 10.59 17.16
C THR A 299 -25.69 11.36 16.98
N LYS A 300 -25.78 12.65 16.63
CA LYS A 300 -24.60 13.51 16.42
C LYS A 300 -23.77 13.64 17.70
N ARG A 301 -24.43 13.71 18.87
CA ARG A 301 -23.79 13.76 20.19
C ARG A 301 -23.06 12.45 20.52
N VAL A 302 -23.74 11.30 20.42
CA VAL A 302 -23.14 9.99 20.71
C VAL A 302 -21.95 9.72 19.78
N PHE A 303 -22.08 10.09 18.51
CA PHE A 303 -20.99 10.00 17.55
C PHE A 303 -19.78 10.85 17.98
N TYR A 304 -20.00 12.10 18.40
CA TYR A 304 -18.94 12.99 18.87
C TYR A 304 -18.29 12.47 20.16
N GLU A 305 -19.07 11.95 21.10
CA GLU A 305 -18.54 11.33 22.34
C GLU A 305 -17.65 10.10 22.03
N GLN A 306 -17.98 9.35 20.97
CA GLN A 306 -17.24 8.15 20.56
C GLN A 306 -15.97 8.45 19.76
N PHE A 307 -16.02 9.39 18.80
CA PHE A 307 -14.95 9.61 17.82
C PHE A 307 -14.28 10.98 17.91
N ASN A 308 -14.75 11.85 18.81
CA ASN A 308 -14.25 13.22 19.00
C ASN A 308 -14.24 14.07 17.72
N CYS A 309 -15.20 13.82 16.81
CA CYS A 309 -15.41 14.59 15.59
C CYS A 309 -16.89 14.53 15.17
N PHE A 310 -17.29 15.39 14.22
CA PHE A 310 -18.65 15.37 13.67
C PHE A 310 -18.74 14.44 12.45
N PRO A 311 -19.87 13.74 12.26
CA PRO A 311 -20.08 12.88 11.10
C PRO A 311 -20.21 13.72 9.83
N GLU A 312 -19.79 13.18 8.68
CA GLU A 312 -19.96 13.88 7.41
C GLU A 312 -21.46 14.00 7.06
N PRO A 313 -21.92 15.17 6.57
CA PRO A 313 -23.34 15.37 6.25
C PRO A 313 -23.92 14.33 5.29
N ALA A 314 -23.13 13.92 4.29
CA ALA A 314 -23.52 12.95 3.28
C ALA A 314 -23.85 11.56 3.84
N TRP A 315 -23.33 11.20 5.02
CA TRP A 315 -23.56 9.87 5.61
C TRP A 315 -24.99 9.67 6.11
N SER A 316 -25.74 10.76 6.28
CA SER A 316 -27.15 10.72 6.69
C SER A 316 -28.07 10.19 5.59
N LEU A 317 -27.66 10.29 4.32
CA LEU A 317 -28.50 9.92 3.19
C LEU A 317 -28.81 8.41 3.22
N GLY A 318 -30.10 8.07 3.27
CA GLY A 318 -30.60 6.70 3.36
C GLY A 318 -30.16 5.94 4.61
N ALA A 319 -29.68 6.62 5.66
CA ALA A 319 -29.12 5.97 6.85
C ALA A 319 -30.13 5.09 7.59
N ILE A 320 -31.38 5.51 7.66
CA ILE A 320 -32.45 4.84 8.38
C ILE A 320 -33.16 3.83 7.49
N PHE A 321 -33.49 4.23 6.25
CA PHE A 321 -34.38 3.44 5.37
C PHE A 321 -33.68 2.81 4.15
N GLY A 322 -32.37 2.99 4.00
CA GLY A 322 -31.61 2.50 2.85
C GLY A 322 -31.82 3.33 1.59
N ASP A 323 -31.36 2.80 0.45
CA ASP A 323 -31.27 3.55 -0.82
C ASP A 323 -32.62 3.65 -1.58
N ALA A 324 -33.61 2.85 -1.19
CA ALA A 324 -34.92 2.77 -1.86
C ALA A 324 -36.10 2.85 -0.87
N PRO A 325 -36.29 4.01 -0.21
CA PRO A 325 -37.35 4.18 0.78
C PRO A 325 -38.75 4.26 0.15
N THR A 326 -39.72 3.61 0.79
CA THR A 326 -41.13 3.66 0.37
C THR A 326 -41.79 5.00 0.75
N LEU A 327 -42.97 5.28 0.19
CA LEU A 327 -43.77 6.44 0.63
C LEU A 327 -44.17 6.33 2.11
N GLN A 328 -44.42 5.12 2.60
CA GLN A 328 -44.76 4.88 4.00
C GLN A 328 -43.59 5.24 4.92
N ASP A 329 -42.37 4.91 4.53
CA ASP A 329 -41.15 5.28 5.28
C ASP A 329 -41.00 6.80 5.37
N LYS A 330 -41.24 7.51 4.27
CA LYS A 330 -41.21 8.98 4.23
C LYS A 330 -42.25 9.59 5.17
N TYR A 331 -43.48 9.09 5.19
CA TYR A 331 -44.50 9.55 6.13
C TYR A 331 -44.15 9.22 7.59
N ALA A 332 -43.66 8.00 7.86
CA ALA A 332 -43.24 7.60 9.19
C ALA A 332 -42.14 8.52 9.75
N TYR A 333 -41.15 8.88 8.92
CA TYR A 333 -40.08 9.78 9.31
C TYR A 333 -40.57 11.22 9.53
N ARG A 334 -41.44 11.73 8.66
CA ARG A 334 -42.09 13.04 8.84
C ARG A 334 -42.84 13.12 10.17
N ASP A 335 -43.63 12.10 10.48
CA ASP A 335 -44.46 12.07 11.68
C ASP A 335 -43.59 11.94 12.94
N TYR A 336 -42.49 11.17 12.85
CA TYR A 336 -41.45 11.14 13.88
C TYR A 336 -40.82 12.52 14.13
N LEU A 337 -40.35 13.21 13.09
CA LEU A 337 -39.75 14.55 13.23
C LEU A 337 -40.77 15.58 13.75
N SER A 338 -42.02 15.50 13.31
CA SER A 338 -43.09 16.42 13.74
C SER A 338 -43.36 16.32 15.24
N ARG A 339 -43.37 15.10 15.80
CA ARG A 339 -43.51 14.89 17.26
C ARG A 339 -42.37 15.55 18.03
N ILE A 340 -41.14 15.38 17.57
CA ILE A 340 -39.95 15.98 18.20
C ILE A 340 -39.99 17.51 18.08
N ALA A 341 -40.35 18.03 16.91
CA ALA A 341 -40.44 19.46 16.68
C ALA A 341 -41.46 20.12 17.62
N GLN A 342 -42.62 19.50 17.82
CA GLN A 342 -43.62 19.97 18.77
C GLN A 342 -43.09 19.97 20.21
N GLN A 343 -42.35 18.93 20.63
CA GLN A 343 -41.77 18.84 21.97
C GLN A 343 -40.65 19.86 22.22
N GLN A 344 -39.87 20.19 21.20
CA GLN A 344 -38.69 21.04 21.31
C GLN A 344 -38.90 22.47 20.79
N GLY A 345 -40.13 22.82 20.40
CA GLY A 345 -40.46 24.13 19.82
C GLY A 345 -39.72 24.43 18.52
N LYS A 346 -39.50 23.41 17.68
CA LYS A 346 -38.90 23.57 16.34
C LYS A 346 -39.97 23.86 15.29
N ASP A 347 -39.55 24.56 14.25
CA ASP A 347 -40.41 24.94 13.13
C ASP A 347 -40.40 23.90 12.00
N LEU A 348 -41.21 24.17 10.96
CA LEU A 348 -41.30 23.32 9.79
C LEU A 348 -39.98 23.28 8.99
N SER A 349 -39.19 24.36 8.98
CA SER A 349 -37.89 24.39 8.30
C SER A 349 -36.95 23.34 8.90
N TRP A 350 -36.88 23.23 10.22
CA TRP A 350 -36.07 22.21 10.88
C TRP A 350 -36.48 20.78 10.49
N ILE A 351 -37.80 20.52 10.39
CA ILE A 351 -38.31 19.22 9.96
C ILE A 351 -37.88 18.92 8.52
N ILE A 352 -37.98 19.91 7.62
CA ILE A 352 -37.59 19.76 6.21
C ILE A 352 -36.08 19.50 6.10
N GLU A 353 -35.24 20.23 6.84
CA GLU A 353 -33.78 20.05 6.83
C GLU A 353 -33.37 18.63 7.29
N GLU A 354 -33.94 18.14 8.39
CA GLU A 354 -33.67 16.78 8.88
C GLU A 354 -34.27 15.69 7.97
N PHE A 355 -35.40 15.98 7.31
CA PHE A 355 -35.99 15.11 6.29
C PHE A 355 -35.09 14.99 5.05
N GLN A 356 -34.58 16.12 4.55
CA GLN A 356 -33.69 16.16 3.39
C GLN A 356 -32.35 15.49 3.64
N GLN A 357 -31.85 15.52 4.88
CA GLN A 357 -30.64 14.77 5.25
C GLN A 357 -30.82 13.26 5.04
N GLU A 358 -32.03 12.71 5.25
CA GLU A 358 -32.32 11.28 5.07
C GLU A 358 -32.69 10.93 3.62
N PHE A 359 -33.50 11.76 2.96
CA PHE A 359 -34.10 11.41 1.65
C PHE A 359 -33.54 12.21 0.46
N GLY A 360 -32.61 13.13 0.69
CA GLY A 360 -32.10 14.05 -0.31
C GLY A 360 -32.98 15.29 -0.50
N ALA A 361 -32.52 16.22 -1.34
CA ALA A 361 -33.16 17.52 -1.56
C ALA A 361 -34.40 17.46 -2.49
N GLU A 362 -34.67 16.32 -3.11
CA GLU A 362 -35.70 16.21 -4.15
C GLU A 362 -37.04 15.68 -3.60
N HIS A 363 -38.14 16.08 -4.23
CA HIS A 363 -39.49 15.54 -4.00
C HIS A 363 -40.03 15.59 -2.57
N TRP A 364 -39.40 16.33 -1.64
CA TRP A 364 -39.90 16.48 -0.26
C TRP A 364 -41.23 17.24 -0.22
N GLN A 365 -41.44 18.19 -1.14
CA GLN A 365 -42.66 19.00 -1.21
C GLN A 365 -43.94 18.16 -1.32
N ASP A 366 -43.84 17.01 -2.01
CA ASP A 366 -44.95 16.06 -2.16
C ASP A 366 -45.37 15.40 -0.85
N ILE A 367 -44.49 15.38 0.16
CA ILE A 367 -44.75 14.78 1.47
C ILE A 367 -45.35 15.78 2.46
N PHE A 368 -45.04 17.07 2.28
CA PHE A 368 -45.46 18.15 3.18
C PHE A 368 -46.60 19.01 2.64
N TYR A 369 -46.81 19.07 1.32
CA TYR A 369 -47.77 19.98 0.68
C TYR A 369 -48.81 19.32 -0.23
N LYS A 370 -48.70 18.02 -0.57
CA LYS A 370 -49.80 17.33 -1.24
C LYS A 370 -50.90 17.02 -0.22
N ARG A 371 -52.08 17.61 -0.48
CA ARG A 371 -53.35 17.34 0.20
C ARG A 371 -53.89 15.95 -0.10
#